data_AF-A0A0A9HV99-F1
#
_entry.id   AF-A0A0A9HV99-F1
#
_cell.length_a   1.000
_cell.length_b   1.000
_cell.length_c   1.000
_cell.angle_alpha   90.00
_cell.angle_beta   90.00
_cell.angle_gamma   90.00
#
_symmetry.space_group_name_H-M   'P 1'
#
loop_
_entity.id
_entity.type
_entity.pdbx_description
1 polymer ?
#
loop_
_entity_poly.entity_id
_entity_poly.type
_entity_poly.pdbx_seq_one_letter_code
_entity_poly.pdbx_strand_id
1 'polypeptide(L)'
;MAIAALQASEEFLKESKRVSEAFHTTPPTSRSPTQFGTSKYLFDKIPKDASSKVRINQDLYAQEKVTRTPPPLPDFALALTPEDYDLPPLDPVWNKEDNRR
;
A
#
# COMPACT_ATOMS: atom_id res chain seq x y z
N MET A 1 -20.19 -8.37 7.61
CA MET A 1 -19.20 -8.07 6.54
C MET A 1 -18.31 -6.85 6.82
N ALA A 2 -18.86 -5.65 7.09
CA ALA A 2 -18.06 -4.43 7.30
C ALA A 2 -17.00 -4.55 8.42
N ILE A 3 -17.30 -5.31 9.47
CA ILE A 3 -16.38 -5.51 10.60
C ILE A 3 -15.23 -6.45 10.25
N ALA A 4 -15.50 -7.53 9.50
CA ALA A 4 -14.45 -8.41 9.00
C ALA A 4 -13.49 -7.63 8.06
N ALA A 5 -14.03 -6.71 7.25
CA ALA A 5 -13.21 -5.81 6.43
C ALA A 5 -12.37 -4.84 7.27
N LEU A 6 -12.94 -4.27 8.35
CA LEU A 6 -12.20 -3.39 9.26
C LEU A 6 -11.09 -4.13 10.03
N GLN A 7 -11.38 -5.34 10.52
CA GLN A 7 -10.38 -6.19 11.18
C GLN A 7 -9.26 -6.57 10.20
N ALA A 8 -9.61 -6.99 8.99
CA ALA A 8 -8.63 -7.29 7.95
C ALA A 8 -7.78 -6.05 7.61
N SER A 9 -8.39 -4.88 7.50
CA SER A 9 -7.68 -3.60 7.27
C SER A 9 -6.68 -3.29 8.39
N GLU A 10 -7.04 -3.51 9.65
CA GLU A 10 -6.12 -3.33 10.78
C GLU A 10 -4.93 -4.29 10.71
N GLU A 11 -5.16 -5.56 10.38
CA GLU A 11 -4.09 -6.56 10.23
C GLU A 11 -3.18 -6.26 9.04
N PHE A 12 -3.73 -5.86 7.89
CA PHE A 12 -2.92 -5.43 6.74
C PHE A 12 -2.07 -4.20 7.05
N LEU A 13 -2.61 -3.25 7.83
CA LEU A 13 -1.86 -2.06 8.24
C LEU A 13 -0.70 -2.40 9.18
N LYS A 14 -0.91 -3.33 10.13
CA LYS A 14 0.16 -3.84 11.00
C LYS A 14 1.26 -4.52 10.18
N GLU A 15 0.88 -5.38 9.24
CA GLU A 15 1.84 -6.08 8.40
C GLU A 15 2.61 -5.12 7.49
N SER A 16 1.92 -4.16 6.86
CA SER A 16 2.54 -3.11 6.05
C SER A 16 3.62 -2.34 6.82
N LYS A 17 3.35 -2.01 8.09
CA LYS A 17 4.33 -1.35 8.97
C LYS A 17 5.58 -2.22 9.18
N ARG A 18 5.41 -3.51 9.47
CA ARG A 18 6.53 -4.45 9.71
C ARG A 18 7.38 -4.61 8.45
N VAL A 19 6.74 -4.77 7.29
CA VAL A 19 7.42 -4.88 6.00
C VAL A 19 8.17 -3.59 5.67
N SER A 20 7.58 -2.42 5.93
CA SER A 20 8.24 -1.12 5.75
C SER A 20 9.48 -0.98 6.64
N GLU A 21 9.37 -1.32 7.92
CA GLU A 21 10.51 -1.32 8.85
C GLU A 21 11.62 -2.25 8.37
N ALA A 22 11.28 -3.48 7.97
CA ALA A 22 12.22 -4.45 7.42
C ALA A 22 12.92 -3.93 6.15
N PHE A 23 12.17 -3.32 5.24
CA PHE A 23 12.71 -2.72 4.01
C PHE A 23 13.77 -1.67 4.31
N HIS A 24 13.52 -0.78 5.27
CA HIS A 24 14.48 0.28 5.64
C HIS A 24 15.73 -0.27 6.34
N THR A 25 15.61 -1.38 7.07
CA THR A 25 16.75 -2.04 7.72
C THR A 25 17.59 -2.90 6.77
N THR A 26 17.06 -3.28 5.60
CA THR A 26 17.76 -4.12 4.64
C THR A 26 18.85 -3.32 3.90
N PRO A 27 20.07 -3.85 3.70
CA PRO A 27 21.12 -3.14 2.97
C PRO A 27 20.71 -2.81 1.52
N PRO A 28 21.03 -1.59 1.02
CA PRO A 28 21.63 -0.48 1.76
C PRO A 28 20.63 0.14 2.73
N THR A 29 21.03 0.28 4.01
CA THR A 29 20.16 0.81 5.06
C THR A 29 19.69 2.20 4.68
N SER A 30 18.38 2.36 4.53
CA SER A 30 17.75 3.63 4.22
C SER A 30 17.08 4.20 5.47
N ARG A 31 16.99 5.52 5.54
CA ARG A 31 16.28 6.17 6.66
C ARG A 31 14.79 5.86 6.50
N SER A 32 14.16 5.37 7.57
CA SER A 32 12.70 5.26 7.59
C SER A 32 12.07 6.65 7.45
N PRO A 33 11.11 6.84 6.53
CA PRO A 33 10.45 8.12 6.38
C PRO A 33 9.62 8.40 7.63
N THR A 34 9.64 9.65 8.08
CA THR A 34 8.70 10.10 9.11
C THR A 34 7.29 9.93 8.58
N GLN A 35 6.42 9.28 9.36
CA GLN A 35 5.02 9.11 9.00
C GLN A 35 4.38 10.47 8.70
N PHE A 36 3.89 10.65 7.47
CA PHE A 36 3.32 11.90 7.00
C PHE A 36 2.12 11.66 6.08
N GLY A 37 1.23 12.65 6.00
CA GLY A 37 0.07 12.65 5.13
C GLY A 37 -0.87 11.46 5.38
N THR A 38 -1.21 10.76 4.30
CA THR A 38 -2.15 9.63 4.29
C THR A 38 -1.71 8.49 5.19
N SER A 39 -0.41 8.16 5.24
CA SER A 39 0.09 7.06 6.09
C SER A 39 -0.25 7.31 7.57
N LYS A 40 0.06 8.50 8.08
CA LYS A 40 -0.27 8.91 9.45
C LYS A 40 -1.78 8.85 9.71
N TYR A 41 -2.58 9.39 8.80
CA TYR A 41 -4.04 9.36 8.92
C TYR A 41 -4.59 7.93 9.03
N LEU A 42 -4.10 7.01 8.19
CA LEU A 42 -4.52 5.61 8.19
C LEU A 42 -4.14 4.92 9.52
N PHE A 43 -2.90 5.11 9.99
CA PHE A 43 -2.44 4.59 11.29
C PHE A 43 -3.24 5.13 12.48
N ASP A 44 -3.72 6.36 12.41
CA ASP A 44 -4.53 6.94 13.49
C ASP A 44 -5.99 6.52 13.44
N LYS A 45 -6.58 6.36 12.24
CA LYS A 45 -8.04 6.21 12.07
C LYS A 45 -8.49 4.75 12.08
N ILE A 46 -7.78 3.88 11.38
CA ILE A 46 -8.19 2.47 11.24
C ILE A 46 -8.28 1.77 12.60
N PRO A 47 -7.27 1.86 13.51
CA PRO A 47 -7.37 1.21 14.82
C PRO A 47 -8.49 1.79 15.69
N LYS A 48 -8.73 3.11 15.61
CA LYS A 48 -9.82 3.78 16.36
C LYS A 48 -11.18 3.30 15.90
N ASP A 49 -11.38 3.21 14.59
CA ASP A 49 -12.65 2.78 14.01
C ASP A 49 -12.91 1.29 14.26
N ALA A 50 -11.88 0.45 14.19
CA ALA A 50 -11.96 -0.97 14.53
C ALA A 50 -12.36 -1.17 16.01
N SER A 51 -11.66 -0.52 16.95
CA SER A 51 -11.94 -0.63 18.39
C SER A 51 -13.33 -0.10 18.77
N SER A 52 -13.71 1.06 18.22
CA SER A 52 -15.00 1.69 18.49
C SER A 52 -16.18 0.81 18.02
N LYS A 53 -16.08 0.25 16.81
CA LYS A 53 -17.17 -0.55 16.22
C LYS A 53 -17.30 -1.94 16.86
N VAL A 54 -16.20 -2.54 17.31
CA VAL A 54 -16.23 -3.80 18.09
C VAL A 54 -16.96 -3.60 19.42
N ARG A 55 -16.72 -2.47 20.10
CA ARG A 55 -17.35 -2.18 21.39
C ARG A 55 -18.84 -1.84 21.26
N ILE A 56 -19.23 -1.14 20.19
CA ILE A 56 -20.63 -0.71 19.99
C ILE A 56 -21.54 -1.87 19.58
N ASN A 57 -21.04 -2.84 18.83
CA ASN A 57 -21.88 -3.94 18.33
C ASN A 57 -21.74 -5.24 19.15
N GLN A 58 -21.14 -5.16 20.36
CA GLN A 58 -20.83 -6.31 21.24
C GLN A 58 -22.00 -7.29 21.40
N ASP A 59 -23.21 -6.78 21.56
CA ASP A 59 -24.43 -7.57 21.76
C ASP A 59 -24.96 -8.20 20.45
N LEU A 60 -24.75 -7.53 19.31
CA LEU A 60 -25.10 -8.06 17.98
C LEU A 60 -24.09 -9.14 17.52
N TYR A 61 -22.83 -9.05 17.96
CA TYR A 61 -21.77 -10.02 17.66
C TYR A 61 -21.95 -11.39 18.34
N ALA A 62 -22.65 -11.46 19.47
CA ALA A 62 -22.90 -12.74 20.14
C ALA A 62 -23.85 -13.63 19.32
N GLN A 63 -24.72 -13.03 18.50
CA GLN A 63 -25.70 -13.73 17.67
C GLN A 63 -25.20 -14.04 16.25
N GLU A 64 -24.48 -13.11 15.64
CA GLU A 64 -24.00 -13.30 14.27
C GLU A 64 -22.64 -14.00 14.31
N LYS A 65 -22.57 -15.28 13.91
CA LYS A 65 -21.30 -15.97 13.64
C LYS A 65 -20.57 -15.20 12.55
N VAL A 66 -19.80 -14.19 12.95
CA VAL A 66 -19.12 -13.24 12.07
C VAL A 66 -18.30 -14.05 11.08
N THR A 67 -18.68 -13.98 9.81
CA THR A 67 -17.89 -14.51 8.71
C THR A 67 -16.48 -13.92 8.83
N ARG A 68 -15.52 -14.74 9.28
CA ARG A 68 -14.16 -14.32 9.66
C ARG A 68 -13.35 -13.80 8.48
N THR A 69 -13.79 -14.13 7.26
CA THR A 69 -13.14 -13.73 6.02
C THR A 69 -13.74 -12.44 5.49
N PRO A 70 -12.92 -11.41 5.18
CA PRO A 70 -13.39 -10.23 4.49
C PRO A 70 -13.94 -10.61 3.09
N PRO A 71 -14.92 -9.87 2.55
CA PRO A 71 -15.39 -10.09 1.20
C PRO A 71 -14.25 -9.86 0.19
N PRO A 72 -14.27 -10.54 -0.97
CA PRO A 72 -13.31 -10.27 -2.03
C PRO A 72 -13.42 -8.81 -2.47
N LEU A 73 -12.27 -8.19 -2.77
CA LEU A 73 -12.25 -6.85 -3.34
C LEU A 73 -12.81 -6.88 -4.77
N PRO A 74 -13.52 -5.83 -5.21
CA PRO A 74 -13.89 -5.66 -6.61
C PRO A 74 -12.64 -5.62 -7.49
N ASP A 75 -12.80 -5.94 -8.77
CA ASP A 75 -11.79 -5.62 -9.76
C ASP A 75 -11.81 -4.10 -10.03
N PHE A 76 -10.67 -3.44 -9.81
CA PHE A 76 -10.55 -2.00 -9.96
C PHE A 76 -9.82 -1.69 -11.26
N ALA A 77 -10.45 -0.89 -12.13
CA ALA A 77 -9.79 -0.41 -13.33
C ALA A 77 -8.54 0.43 -12.97
N LEU A 78 -7.45 0.23 -13.71
CA LEU A 78 -6.22 0.99 -13.52
C LEU A 78 -6.46 2.46 -13.87
N ALA A 79 -6.09 3.36 -12.94
CA ALA A 79 -6.27 4.80 -13.14
C ALA A 79 -5.20 5.42 -14.05
N LEU A 80 -4.06 4.75 -14.23
CA LEU A 80 -2.92 5.24 -14.99
C LEU A 80 -2.46 4.16 -15.97
N THR A 81 -2.16 4.60 -17.19
CA THR A 81 -1.46 3.80 -18.20
C THR A 81 -0.07 4.41 -18.42
N PRO A 82 0.96 3.60 -18.69
CA PRO A 82 2.26 4.14 -19.07
C PRO A 82 2.12 5.05 -20.28
N GLU A 83 2.76 6.22 -20.22
CA GLU A 83 2.91 7.08 -21.38
C GLU A 83 4.05 6.56 -22.25
N ASP A 84 3.92 6.70 -23.57
CA ASP A 84 5.01 6.38 -24.49
C ASP A 84 6.20 7.31 -24.21
N TYR A 85 7.39 6.73 -24.12
CA TYR A 85 8.62 7.47 -23.87
C TYR A 85 9.51 7.47 -25.12
N ASP A 86 9.72 8.65 -25.68
CA ASP A 86 10.68 8.86 -26.76
C ASP A 86 12.08 9.16 -26.22
N LEU A 87 13.07 8.43 -26.72
CA LEU A 87 14.47 8.69 -26.40
C LEU A 87 14.90 10.05 -26.99
N PRO A 88 15.77 10.80 -26.29
CA PRO A 88 16.39 11.98 -26.87
C PRO A 88 17.21 11.59 -28.11
N PRO A 89 17.34 12.49 -29.10
CA PRO A 89 18.15 12.23 -30.29
C PRO A 89 19.61 11.95 -29.90
N LEU A 90 20.26 11.04 -30.62
CA LEU A 90 21.67 10.69 -30.39
C LEU A 90 22.56 11.91 -30.65
N ASP A 91 23.48 12.18 -29.73
CA ASP A 91 24.43 13.29 -29.87
C ASP A 91 25.36 13.03 -31.08
N PRO A 92 25.51 14.01 -32.01
CA PRO A 92 26.35 13.88 -33.20
C PRO A 92 27.82 13.52 -32.92
N VAL A 93 28.34 13.80 -31.72
CA VAL A 93 29.70 13.45 -31.30
C VAL A 93 29.92 11.93 -31.27
N TRP A 94 28.86 11.17 -31.07
CA TRP A 94 28.90 9.71 -30.98
C TRP A 94 28.90 9.01 -32.35
N ASN A 95 28.67 9.76 -33.45
CA ASN A 95 28.69 9.24 -34.83
C ASN A 95 30.08 9.27 -35.50
N LYS A 96 31.16 9.53 -34.74
CA LYS A 96 32.51 9.78 -35.30
C LYS A 96 33.38 8.52 -35.41
N GLU A 97 32.85 7.36 -35.79
CA GLU A 97 33.70 6.22 -36.16
C GLU A 97 32.94 5.11 -36.91
N ASP A 98 32.66 5.32 -38.21
CA ASP A 98 32.32 4.20 -39.10
C ASP A 98 32.76 4.41 -40.57
N ASN A 99 33.73 5.32 -40.80
CA ASN A 99 34.25 5.64 -42.14
C ASN A 99 35.76 5.38 -42.29
N ARG A 100 36.32 4.45 -41.50
CA ARG A 100 37.68 3.92 -41.70
C ARG A 100 37.64 2.41 -41.92
N ARG A 101 37.13 1.98 -43.07
CA ARG A 101 37.46 0.68 -43.67
C ARG A 101 37.79 0.89 -45.15
#